data_AF-A0A8W8JKZ5-F1
#
_entry.id   AF-A0A8W8JKZ5-F1
#
_cell.length_a   1.000
_cell.length_b   1.000
_cell.length_c   1.000
_cell.angle_alpha   90.00
_cell.angle_beta   90.00
_cell.angle_gamma   90.00
#
_symmetry.space_group_name_H-M   'P 1'
#
loop_
_entity.id
_entity.type
_entity.pdbx_description
1 polymer ?
#
loop_
_entity_poly.entity_id
_entity_poly.type
_entity_poly.pdbx_seq_one_letter_code
_entity_poly.pdbx_strand_id
1 'polypeptide(L)' 'MTDAGFFKGTTADQDNRFSDKKKKLMKSMKFNDGLEKKVDMSKVNVDTVKPWIAQRVTELLGIEDDVLVEFVYNQLEPRQ' A
#
# COMPACT_ATOMS: atom_id res chain seq x y z
N MET A 1 -27.21 21.04 -17.32
CA MET A 1 -27.30 22.26 -16.50
C MET A 1 -26.10 22.28 -15.59
N THR A 2 -25.09 23.09 -15.91
CA THR A 2 -23.79 23.12 -15.24
C THR A 2 -23.87 23.98 -13.99
N ASP A 3 -23.72 23.31 -12.85
CA ASP A 3 -23.86 23.82 -11.48
C ASP A 3 -22.71 24.76 -11.08
N ALA A 4 -22.74 25.97 -11.63
CA ALA A 4 -21.75 27.03 -11.38
C ALA A 4 -21.74 27.54 -9.92
N GLY A 5 -22.63 27.05 -9.06
CA GLY A 5 -22.71 27.40 -7.64
C GLY A 5 -21.97 26.43 -6.70
N PHE A 6 -21.69 25.19 -7.13
CA PHE A 6 -21.14 24.14 -6.27
C PHE A 6 -19.66 24.30 -5.89
N PHE A 7 -18.94 25.23 -6.54
CA PHE A 7 -17.48 25.33 -6.41
C PHE A 7 -17.00 26.40 -5.42
N LYS A 8 -17.90 27.22 -4.86
CA LYS A 8 -17.53 28.20 -3.84
C LYS A 8 -17.68 27.57 -2.45
N GLY A 9 -16.65 26.86 -2.00
CA GLY A 9 -16.58 26.28 -0.65
C GLY A 9 -16.45 24.76 -0.57
N THR A 10 -16.33 24.05 -1.69
CA THR A 10 -16.06 22.61 -1.69
C THR A 10 -14.58 22.32 -1.53
N THR A 11 -14.24 21.40 -0.63
CA THR A 11 -12.85 20.95 -0.43
C THR A 11 -12.40 20.08 -1.59
N ALA A 12 -11.09 19.90 -1.77
CA ALA A 12 -10.53 19.06 -2.84
C ALA A 12 -11.11 17.63 -2.84
N ASP A 13 -11.48 17.10 -1.68
CA ASP A 13 -12.10 15.77 -1.53
C ASP A 13 -13.57 15.72 -2.00
N GLN A 14 -14.25 16.86 -2.11
CA GLN A 14 -15.64 16.98 -2.56
C GLN A 14 -15.75 17.29 -4.06
N ASP A 15 -14.64 17.63 -4.71
CA ASP A 15 -14.60 17.92 -6.14
C ASP A 15 -14.50 16.63 -6.96
N ASN A 16 -15.65 16.13 -7.42
CA ASN A 16 -15.75 14.93 -8.27
C ASN A 16 -15.00 15.04 -9.61
N ARG A 17 -14.52 16.23 -10.01
CA ARG A 17 -13.69 16.40 -11.22
C ARG A 17 -12.29 15.82 -11.04
N PHE A 18 -11.80 15.74 -9.81
CA PHE A 18 -10.51 15.15 -9.49
C PHE A 18 -10.71 13.77 -8.86
N SER A 19 -10.79 12.74 -9.70
CA SER A 19 -10.90 11.36 -9.20
C SER A 19 -9.70 11.03 -8.31
N ASP A 20 -9.96 10.55 -7.10
CA ASP A 20 -8.94 10.09 -6.17
C ASP A 20 -8.10 8.97 -6.82
N LYS A 21 -6.89 9.34 -7.26
CA LYS A 21 -5.98 8.47 -8.01
C LYS A 21 -5.59 7.25 -7.20
N LYS A 22 -5.51 7.38 -5.86
CA LYS A 22 -5.19 6.29 -4.96
C LYS A 22 -6.33 5.29 -4.89
N LYS A 23 -7.56 5.77 -4.73
CA LYS A 23 -8.77 4.93 -4.76
C LYS A 23 -8.95 4.22 -6.10
N LYS A 24 -8.63 4.88 -7.20
CA LYS A 24 -8.65 4.27 -8.54
C LYS A 24 -7.60 3.17 -8.69
N LEU A 25 -6.38 3.40 -8.21
CA LEU A 25 -5.31 2.41 -8.25
C LEU A 25 -5.64 1.16 -7.42
N MET A 26 -6.17 1.33 -6.20
CA MET A 26 -6.61 0.22 -5.35
C MET A 26 -7.69 -0.66 -6.01
N LYS A 27 -8.58 -0.09 -6.81
CA LYS A 27 -9.59 -0.85 -7.57
C LYS A 27 -9.01 -1.63 -8.75
N SER A 28 -7.87 -1.20 -9.28
CA SER A 28 -7.22 -1.85 -10.42
C SER A 28 -6.31 -3.02 -10.00
N MET A 29 -5.80 -2.98 -8.77
CA MET A 29 -4.97 -4.04 -8.22
C MET A 29 -5.81 -5.17 -7.65
N LYS A 30 -5.48 -6.40 -8.03
CA LYS A 30 -6.07 -7.62 -7.46
C LYS A 30 -5.17 -8.10 -6.34
N PHE A 31 -5.65 -8.01 -5.10
CA PHE A 31 -4.97 -8.55 -3.93
C PHE A 31 -5.54 -9.93 -3.62
N ASN A 32 -4.73 -10.77 -2.97
CA ASN A 32 -5.19 -12.05 -2.44
C ASN A 32 -6.07 -11.79 -1.20
N ASP A 33 -7.15 -12.55 -1.04
CA ASP A 33 -8.14 -12.43 0.05
C ASP A 33 -7.48 -12.46 1.45
N GLY A 34 -6.33 -13.13 1.58
CA GLY A 34 -5.54 -13.14 2.82
C GLY A 34 -5.11 -11.77 3.32
N LEU A 35 -5.06 -10.74 2.45
CA LEU A 35 -4.67 -9.37 2.80
C LEU A 35 -5.84 -8.51 3.33
N GLU A 36 -7.09 -8.98 3.26
CA GLU A 36 -8.23 -8.24 3.85
C GLU A 36 -8.19 -8.24 5.39
N LYS A 37 -7.59 -9.28 5.97
CA LYS A 37 -7.46 -9.40 7.41
C LYS A 37 -6.36 -8.48 7.92
N LYS A 38 -6.76 -7.42 8.64
CA LYS A 38 -5.82 -6.54 9.34
C LYS A 38 -5.02 -7.33 10.37
N VAL A 39 -3.71 -7.16 10.34
CA VAL A 39 -2.76 -7.78 11.27
C VAL A 39 -2.22 -6.71 12.21
N ASP A 40 -2.13 -7.06 13.49
CA ASP A 40 -1.52 -6.22 14.52
C ASP A 40 -0.02 -6.51 14.59
N MET A 41 0.79 -5.62 14.01
CA MET A 41 2.25 -5.78 13.93
C MET A 41 2.94 -5.75 15.30
N SER A 42 2.30 -5.26 16.37
CA SER A 42 2.85 -5.29 17.73
C SER A 42 2.95 -6.70 18.33
N LYS A 43 2.20 -7.65 17.77
CA LYS A 43 2.14 -9.05 18.22
C LYS A 43 2.90 -10.00 17.30
N VAL A 44 3.58 -9.47 16.28
CA VAL A 44 4.28 -10.26 15.28
C VAL A 44 5.79 -10.15 15.51
N ASN A 45 6.47 -11.28 15.56
CA ASN A 45 7.93 -11.31 15.58
C ASN A 45 8.48 -11.18 14.15
N VAL A 46 8.72 -9.94 13.71
CA VAL A 46 9.15 -9.63 12.33
C VAL A 46 10.51 -10.24 12.00
N ASP A 47 11.42 -10.39 12.98
CA ASP A 47 12.77 -10.93 12.75
C ASP A 47 12.77 -12.37 12.23
N THR A 48 11.76 -13.15 12.61
CA THR A 48 11.58 -14.53 12.09
C THR A 48 11.11 -14.56 10.64
N VAL A 49 10.47 -13.50 10.17
CA VAL A 49 9.88 -13.41 8.81
C VAL A 49 10.87 -12.77 7.82
N LYS A 50 11.79 -11.93 8.29
CA LYS A 50 12.85 -11.30 7.48
C LYS A 50 13.60 -12.27 6.54
N PRO A 51 14.14 -13.41 7.00
CA PRO A 51 14.86 -14.33 6.11
C PRO A 51 13.94 -14.97 5.07
N TRP A 52 12.68 -15.27 5.42
CA TRP A 52 11.70 -15.79 4.47
C TRP A 52 11.36 -14.78 3.37
N ILE A 53 11.24 -13.49 3.72
CA ILE A 53 10.99 -12.40 2.75
C ILE A 53 12.16 -12.28 1.77
N ALA A 54 13.40 -12.24 2.27
CA ALA A 54 14.58 -12.12 1.41
C ALA A 54 14.64 -13.27 0.39
N GLN A 55 14.49 -14.51 0.86
CA GLN A 55 14.41 -15.67 -0.03
C GLN A 55 13.28 -15.52 -1.05
N ARG A 56 12.08 -15.11 -0.62
CA ARG A 56 10.93 -15.02 -1.50
C ARG A 56 11.06 -13.93 -2.55
N VAL A 57 11.69 -12.81 -2.21
CA VAL A 57 12.01 -11.73 -3.14
C VAL A 57 12.99 -12.21 -4.21
N THR A 58 14.07 -12.87 -3.78
CA THR A 58 15.08 -13.43 -4.71
C THR A 58 14.47 -14.47 -5.64
N GLU A 59 13.57 -15.33 -5.15
CA GLU A 59 12.83 -16.30 -5.98
C GLU A 59 11.94 -15.64 -7.05
N LEU A 60 11.31 -14.51 -6.72
CA LEU A 60 10.42 -13.78 -7.63
C LEU A 60 11.18 -13.00 -8.70
N LEU A 61 12.31 -12.41 -8.35
CA LEU A 61 13.13 -11.60 -9.25
C LEU A 61 14.15 -12.43 -10.05
N GLY A 62 14.56 -13.58 -9.54
CA GLY A 62 15.65 -14.40 -10.09
C GLY A 62 17.04 -13.80 -9.90
N ILE A 63 17.13 -12.67 -9.18
CA ILE A 63 18.35 -11.96 -8.81
C ILE A 63 18.24 -11.50 -7.36
N GLU A 64 19.39 -11.26 -6.73
CA GLU A 64 19.46 -10.66 -5.40
C GLU A 64 19.32 -9.13 -5.51
N ASP A 65 18.39 -8.56 -4.76
CA ASP A 65 18.12 -7.11 -4.69
C ASP A 65 17.97 -6.68 -3.24
N ASP A 66 19.09 -6.32 -2.63
CA ASP A 66 19.17 -5.91 -1.22
C ASP A 66 18.36 -4.65 -0.91
N VAL A 67 18.28 -3.72 -1.87
CA VAL A 67 17.55 -2.46 -1.70
C VAL A 67 16.05 -2.73 -1.58
N LEU A 68 15.53 -3.65 -2.39
CA LEU A 68 14.12 -4.02 -2.34
C LEU A 68 13.79 -4.80 -1.05
N VAL A 69 14.68 -5.69 -0.61
CA VAL A 69 14.53 -6.42 0.65
C VAL A 69 14.49 -5.45 1.84
N GLU A 70 15.44 -4.52 1.91
CA GLU A 70 15.50 -3.50 2.97
C GLU A 70 14.28 -2.57 2.92
N PHE A 71 13.79 -2.24 1.73
CA PHE A 71 12.54 -1.50 1.58
C PHE A 71 11.34 -2.23 2.19
N VAL A 72 11.21 -3.55 1.97
CA VAL A 72 10.14 -4.34 2.58
C VAL A 72 10.27 -4.38 4.11
N TYR A 73 11.49 -4.51 4.64
CA TYR A 73 11.73 -4.46 6.08
C TYR A 73 11.26 -3.14 6.69
N ASN A 74 11.60 -2.02 6.06
CA ASN A 74 11.17 -0.68 6.50
C ASN A 74 9.65 -0.49 6.48
N GLN A 75 8.90 -1.19 5.61
CA GLN A 75 7.43 -1.14 5.61
C GLN A 75 6.79 -1.99 6.71
N LEU A 76 7.49 -3.01 7.20
CA LEU A 76 7.03 -3.87 8.29
C LEU A 76 7.38 -3.31 9.67
N GLU A 77 8.36 -2.40 9.73
CA GLU A 77 8.62 -1.63 10.94
C GLU A 77 7.44 -0.71 11.28
N PRO A 78 7.10 -0.57 12.56
CA PRO A 78 6.06 0.35 12.98
C PRO A 78 6.44 1.77 12.56
N ARG A 79 5.53 2.47 11.87
CA ARG A 79 5.67 3.91 11.66
C ARG A 79 5.67 4.59 13.03
N GLN A 80 6.81 5.18 13.40
CA GLN A 80 6.89 6.15 14.50
C GLN A 80 6.05 7.40 14.17
#